data_AF-A0A7S2AD72-F1
#
_entry.id   AF-A0A7S2AD72-F1
#
_cell.length_a   1.000
_cell.length_b   1.000
_cell.length_c   1.000
_cell.angle_alpha   90.00
_cell.angle_beta   90.00
_cell.angle_gamma   90.00
#
_symmetry.space_group_name_H-M   'P 1'
#
loop_
_entity.id
_entity.type
_entity.pdbx_description
1 polymer ?
#
loop_
_entity_poly.entity_id
_entity_poly.type
_entity_poly.pdbx_seq_one_letter_code
_entity_poly.pdbx_strand_id
1 'polypeptide(L)'
;VWLKSSGMQMLSVNRLCQYFGLGGPAQQVDTACSASLVASNMGHAQLRTSDTVKHSLVTGLQHIMMPWPFIGLSGAGMLGSGGRCKTFDQSANGYNRGEGCGVIYCKVSQELDAIQER
;
A
#
# COMPACT_ATOMS: atom_id res chain seq x y z
N VAL A 1 -2.75 16.62 5.83
CA VAL A 1 -2.75 15.42 4.95
C VAL A 1 -2.42 14.22 5.79
N TRP A 2 -3.26 13.19 5.76
CA TRP A 2 -3.04 11.94 6.49
C TRP A 2 -2.19 10.99 5.65
N LEU A 3 -1.06 10.49 6.15
CA LEU A 3 -0.17 9.63 5.36
C LEU A 3 -0.13 8.19 5.90
N LYS A 4 -0.25 7.21 5.00
CA LYS A 4 -0.01 5.80 5.32
C LYS A 4 0.97 5.13 4.37
N SER A 5 1.84 4.29 4.91
CA SER A 5 2.80 3.49 4.15
C SER A 5 2.61 2.00 4.44
N SER A 6 2.63 1.16 3.40
CA SER A 6 2.72 -0.30 3.53
C SER A 6 4.05 -0.83 3.01
N GLY A 7 4.66 -1.73 3.77
CA GLY A 7 5.94 -2.36 3.45
C GLY A 7 6.94 -2.27 4.61
N MET A 8 7.75 -3.33 4.78
CA MET A 8 8.73 -3.39 5.85
C MET A 8 9.94 -2.49 5.53
N GLN A 9 10.14 -1.48 6.37
CA GLN A 9 11.35 -0.65 6.56
C GLN A 9 11.91 0.23 5.42
N MET A 10 11.45 0.18 4.17
CA MET A 10 12.12 0.95 3.09
C MET A 10 11.75 2.45 3.01
N LEU A 11 10.52 2.83 3.35
CA LEU A 11 10.06 4.23 3.38
C LEU A 11 9.36 4.53 4.70
N SER A 12 10.06 5.22 5.60
CA SER A 12 9.42 5.70 6.82
C SER A 12 8.40 6.78 6.47
N VAL A 13 7.19 6.61 7.00
CA VAL A 13 6.09 7.58 6.83
C VAL A 13 6.52 8.98 7.28
N ASN A 14 7.38 9.06 8.30
CA ASN A 14 7.92 10.31 8.84
C ASN A 14 8.84 11.03 7.85
N ARG A 15 9.67 10.31 7.08
CA ARG A 15 10.54 10.93 6.06
C ARG A 15 9.71 11.57 4.96
N LEU A 16 8.64 10.91 4.53
CA LEU A 16 7.70 11.46 3.56
C LEU A 16 6.99 12.69 4.11
N CYS A 17 6.53 12.66 5.37
CA CYS A 17 5.94 13.84 6.00
C CYS A 17 6.91 15.01 6.10
N GLN A 18 8.17 14.77 6.48
CA GLN A 18 9.20 15.82 6.52
C GLN A 18 9.51 16.38 5.14
N TYR A 19 9.70 15.51 4.14
CA TYR A 19 10.05 15.91 2.78
C TYR A 19 8.95 16.73 2.11
N PHE A 20 7.68 16.32 2.28
CA PHE A 20 6.53 17.00 1.67
C PHE A 20 5.87 18.04 2.59
N GLY A 21 6.41 18.28 3.79
CA GLY A 21 5.83 19.22 4.76
C GLY A 21 4.41 18.84 5.23
N LEU A 22 4.10 17.54 5.33
CA LEU A 22 2.76 17.06 5.71
C LEU A 22 2.59 17.09 7.24
N GLY A 23 1.78 18.03 7.73
CA GLY A 23 1.51 18.19 9.18
C GLY A 23 0.34 17.37 9.73
N GLY A 24 -0.15 16.34 9.02
CA GLY A 24 -1.24 15.49 9.50
C GLY A 24 -0.75 14.17 10.08
N PRO A 25 -1.64 13.37 10.71
CA PRO A 25 -1.22 12.11 11.30
C PRO A 25 -0.66 11.13 10.26
N ALA A 26 0.37 10.39 10.69
CA ALA A 26 1.21 9.57 9.84
C ALA A 26 1.37 8.18 10.47
N GLN A 27 1.07 7.12 9.73
CA GLN A 27 1.09 5.75 10.27
C GLN A 27 1.61 4.74 9.26
N GLN A 28 2.56 3.92 9.67
CA GLN A 28 2.99 2.75 8.92
C GLN A 28 2.11 1.54 9.26
N VAL A 29 1.74 0.76 8.26
CA VAL A 29 0.87 -0.42 8.40
C VAL A 29 1.58 -1.61 7.77
N ASP A 30 1.72 -2.69 8.53
CA ASP A 30 2.21 -3.96 8.02
C ASP A 30 1.25 -5.07 8.45
N THR A 31 0.49 -5.55 7.47
CA THR A 31 -0.39 -6.72 7.58
C THR A 31 -0.08 -7.72 6.47
N ALA A 32 1.19 -7.81 6.07
CA ALA A 32 1.66 -8.60 4.94
C ALA A 32 0.95 -8.23 3.61
N CYS A 33 0.42 -9.21 2.88
CA CYS A 33 -0.11 -9.03 1.51
C CYS A 33 -1.27 -8.03 1.42
N SER A 34 -1.99 -7.77 2.52
CA SER A 34 -3.14 -6.85 2.56
C SER A 34 -2.78 -5.43 2.98
N ALA A 35 -1.51 -5.15 3.30
CA ALA A 35 -1.10 -3.93 3.98
C ALA A 35 -1.50 -2.64 3.24
N SER A 36 -1.35 -2.59 1.91
CA SER A 36 -1.75 -1.43 1.10
C SER A 36 -3.27 -1.22 1.09
N LEU A 37 -4.05 -2.30 1.09
CA LEU A 37 -5.50 -2.25 1.14
C LEU A 37 -6.00 -1.83 2.53
N VAL A 38 -5.41 -2.36 3.60
CA VAL A 38 -5.70 -1.93 4.97
C VAL A 38 -5.35 -0.46 5.15
N ALA A 39 -4.19 -0.03 4.66
CA ALA A 39 -3.80 1.37 4.68
C ALA A 39 -4.80 2.27 3.94
N SER A 40 -5.27 1.82 2.77
CA SER A 40 -6.29 2.52 1.97
C SER A 40 -7.62 2.63 2.72
N ASN A 41 -8.09 1.52 3.29
CA ASN A 41 -9.32 1.49 4.09
C ASN A 41 -9.24 2.44 5.29
N MET A 42 -8.11 2.46 6.01
CA MET A 42 -7.93 3.38 7.13
C MET A 42 -7.90 4.84 6.67
N GLY A 43 -7.25 5.16 5.54
CA GLY A 43 -7.24 6.51 4.98
C GLY A 43 -8.64 6.98 4.58
N HIS A 44 -9.41 6.10 3.93
CA HIS A 44 -10.81 6.35 3.60
C HIS A 44 -11.69 6.54 4.84
N ALA A 45 -11.51 5.69 5.87
CA ALA A 45 -12.25 5.82 7.12
C ALA A 45 -12.00 7.19 7.79
N GLN A 46 -10.74 7.65 7.84
CA GLN A 46 -10.42 8.97 8.39
C GLN A 46 -11.06 10.11 7.61
N LEU A 47 -11.06 10.05 6.28
CA LEU A 47 -11.74 11.06 5.47
C LEU A 47 -13.25 11.12 5.73
N ARG A 48 -13.89 10.00 6.08
CA ARG A 48 -15.33 9.95 6.37
C ARG A 48 -15.70 10.39 7.79
N THR A 49 -14.86 10.07 8.77
CA THR A 49 -15.21 10.25 10.19
C THR A 49 -14.52 11.44 10.85
N SER A 50 -13.51 12.04 10.21
CA SER A 50 -12.77 13.15 10.79
C SER A 50 -13.33 14.50 10.36
N ASP A 51 -13.56 15.37 11.35
CA ASP A 51 -13.92 16.75 11.08
C ASP A 51 -12.76 17.56 10.50
N THR A 52 -11.51 17.18 10.82
CA THR A 52 -10.29 17.94 10.49
C THR A 52 -9.51 17.38 9.31
N VAL A 53 -9.59 16.07 9.03
CA VAL A 53 -8.86 15.44 7.93
C VAL A 53 -9.66 15.55 6.63
N LYS A 54 -9.24 16.44 5.72
CA LYS A 54 -9.86 16.61 4.39
C LYS A 54 -9.06 15.99 3.24
N HIS A 55 -7.84 15.55 3.50
CA HIS A 55 -6.92 14.96 2.52
C HIS A 55 -6.18 13.76 3.11
N SER A 56 -6.09 12.68 2.34
CA SER A 56 -5.36 11.46 2.69
C SER A 56 -4.45 11.06 1.53
N LEU A 57 -3.24 10.63 1.88
CA LEU A 57 -2.23 10.09 1.00
C LEU A 57 -1.92 8.68 1.51
N VAL A 58 -2.01 7.69 0.64
CA VAL A 58 -1.73 6.29 0.97
C VAL A 58 -0.72 5.78 -0.04
N THR A 59 0.40 5.28 0.43
CA THR A 59 1.44 4.66 -0.38
C THR A 59 1.57 3.20 -0.01
N GLY A 60 1.86 2.35 -1.00
CA GLY A 60 2.22 0.97 -0.77
C GLY A 60 3.36 0.53 -1.67
N LEU A 61 4.32 -0.20 -1.09
CA LEU A 61 5.50 -0.67 -1.78
C LEU A 61 5.86 -2.11 -1.43
N GLN A 62 6.37 -2.84 -2.40
CA GLN A 62 7.01 -4.15 -2.24
C GLN A 62 8.25 -4.18 -3.13
N HIS A 63 9.38 -4.49 -2.51
CA HIS A 63 10.66 -4.72 -3.21
C HIS A 63 11.30 -6.01 -2.70
N ILE A 64 12.02 -6.70 -3.54
CA ILE A 64 12.59 -8.03 -3.35
C ILE A 64 14.11 -7.89 -3.49
N MET A 65 14.75 -7.31 -2.47
CA MET A 65 16.20 -7.11 -2.47
C MET A 65 17.00 -8.35 -2.04
N MET A 66 16.37 -9.24 -1.27
CA MET A 66 17.04 -10.37 -0.64
C MET A 66 16.34 -11.69 -0.97
N PRO A 67 17.09 -12.78 -1.11
CA PRO A 67 16.53 -14.10 -1.42
C PRO A 67 15.84 -14.76 -0.21
N TRP A 68 16.11 -14.32 1.03
CA TRP A 68 15.60 -14.98 2.25
C TRP A 68 14.08 -15.15 2.29
N PRO A 69 13.27 -14.14 1.94
CA PRO A 69 11.82 -14.33 1.92
C PRO A 69 11.39 -15.34 0.84
N PHE A 70 12.10 -15.44 -0.28
CA PHE A 70 11.85 -16.49 -1.28
C PHE A 70 12.11 -17.88 -0.71
N ILE A 71 13.24 -18.08 -0.03
CA ILE A 71 13.59 -19.36 0.61
C ILE A 71 12.53 -19.76 1.63
N GLY A 72 12.14 -18.84 2.52
CA GLY A 72 11.12 -19.11 3.54
C GLY A 72 9.75 -19.46 2.95
N LEU A 73 9.30 -18.70 1.95
CA LEU A 73 7.99 -18.92 1.31
C LEU A 73 7.98 -20.19 0.43
N SER A 74 9.10 -20.54 -0.21
CA SER A 74 9.27 -21.83 -0.88
C SER A 74 9.21 -22.99 0.11
N GLY A 75 9.90 -22.88 1.25
CA GLY A 75 9.87 -23.90 2.30
C GLY A 75 8.48 -24.09 2.92
N ALA A 76 7.65 -23.04 2.91
CA ALA A 76 6.25 -23.09 3.31
C ALA A 76 5.29 -23.60 2.21
N GLY A 77 5.80 -23.96 1.02
CA GLY A 77 4.98 -24.44 -0.10
C GLY A 77 4.09 -23.38 -0.75
N MET A 78 4.38 -22.10 -0.55
CA MET A 78 3.52 -20.99 -1.04
C MET A 78 3.85 -20.55 -2.47
N LEU A 79 5.07 -20.82 -2.95
CA LEU A 79 5.55 -20.33 -4.25
C LEU A 79 5.38 -21.36 -5.36
N GLY A 80 4.83 -20.91 -6.49
CA GLY A 80 4.65 -21.73 -7.69
C GLY A 80 5.91 -21.83 -8.55
N SER A 81 6.08 -22.96 -9.23
CA SER A 81 7.12 -23.12 -10.25
C SER A 81 6.71 -22.43 -11.56
N GLY A 82 7.67 -21.81 -12.25
CA GLY A 82 7.45 -21.24 -13.59
C GLY A 82 7.14 -19.74 -13.66
N GLY A 83 7.32 -18.99 -12.57
CA GLY A 83 7.37 -17.52 -12.64
C GLY A 83 6.02 -16.81 -12.84
N ARG A 84 4.89 -17.52 -12.80
CA ARG A 84 3.55 -16.94 -13.08
C ARG A 84 2.50 -17.44 -12.09
N CYS A 85 1.66 -16.51 -11.63
CA CYS A 85 0.42 -16.87 -10.94
C CYS A 85 -0.61 -17.39 -11.94
N LYS A 86 -1.02 -18.65 -11.80
CA LYS A 86 -2.06 -19.26 -12.65
C LYS A 86 -3.44 -19.13 -12.00
N THR A 87 -3.90 -17.89 -11.89
CA THR A 87 -5.11 -17.55 -11.14
C THR A 87 -6.33 -18.31 -11.66
N PHE A 88 -6.93 -19.13 -10.79
CA PHE A 88 -8.10 -19.99 -11.06
C PHE A 88 -7.89 -21.13 -12.09
N ASP A 89 -6.64 -21.40 -12.50
CA ASP A 89 -6.33 -22.51 -13.41
C ASP A 89 -6.20 -23.85 -12.64
N GLN A 90 -6.60 -24.96 -13.26
CA GLN A 90 -6.48 -26.29 -12.65
C GLN A 90 -5.02 -26.68 -12.32
N SER A 91 -4.04 -26.15 -13.06
CA SER A 91 -2.61 -26.40 -12.87
C SER A 91 -1.93 -25.42 -11.91
N ALA A 92 -2.70 -24.62 -11.16
CA ALA A 92 -2.18 -23.69 -10.16
C ALA A 92 -1.43 -24.43 -9.04
N ASN A 93 -0.24 -23.94 -8.71
CA ASN A 93 0.72 -24.61 -7.82
C ASN A 93 1.40 -23.66 -6.82
N GLY A 94 0.77 -22.52 -6.53
CA GLY A 94 1.31 -21.45 -5.69
C GLY A 94 1.26 -20.09 -6.39
N TYR A 95 1.68 -19.04 -5.69
CA TYR A 95 1.80 -17.70 -6.27
C TYR A 95 3.26 -17.37 -6.61
N ASN A 96 3.47 -16.33 -7.41
CA ASN A 96 4.79 -15.79 -7.70
C ASN A 96 4.89 -14.36 -7.19
N ARG A 97 6.04 -14.05 -6.59
CA ARG A 97 6.29 -12.74 -6.00
C ARG A 97 6.50 -11.71 -7.10
N GLY A 98 5.91 -10.53 -6.92
CA GLY A 98 6.15 -9.35 -7.75
C GLY A 98 6.64 -8.18 -6.90
N GLU A 99 7.13 -7.16 -7.59
CA GLU A 99 7.46 -5.86 -7.01
C GLU A 99 6.47 -4.82 -7.48
N GLY A 100 6.35 -3.74 -6.72
CA GLY A 100 5.50 -2.63 -7.11
C GLY A 100 5.54 -1.50 -6.10
N CYS A 101 5.25 -0.30 -6.58
CA CYS A 101 5.04 0.89 -5.77
C CYS A 101 3.82 1.63 -6.32
N GLY A 102 2.99 2.15 -5.43
CA GLY A 102 1.80 2.91 -5.80
C GLY A 102 1.41 3.91 -4.73
N VAL A 103 0.81 5.02 -5.15
CA VAL A 103 0.33 6.08 -4.28
C VAL A 103 -1.09 6.45 -4.68
N ILE A 104 -1.97 6.58 -3.69
CA ILE A 104 -3.35 7.02 -3.83
C ILE A 104 -3.48 8.30 -3.02
N TYR A 105 -3.99 9.35 -3.67
CA TYR A 105 -4.38 10.59 -3.02
C TYR A 105 -5.90 10.71 -3.06
N CYS A 106 -6.50 10.90 -1.89
CA CYS A 106 -7.93 11.07 -1.71
C CYS A 106 -8.21 12.40 -1.00
N LYS A 107 -9.31 13.05 -1.37
CA LYS A 107 -9.84 14.22 -0.68
C LYS A 107 -11.33 14.03 -0.42
N VAL A 108 -11.85 14.68 0.62
CA VAL A 108 -13.30 14.76 0.82
C VAL A 108 -13.89 15.51 -0.36
N SER A 109 -14.92 14.94 -0.99
CA SER A 109 -15.69 15.64 -2.03
C SER A 109 -16.55 16.71 -1.38
N GLN A 110 -16.23 17.98 -1.61
CA GLN A 110 -17.27 18.99 -1.74
C GLN A 110 -17.68 18.92 -3.21
N GLU A 111 -18.97 18.74 -3.51
CA GLU A 111 -19.52 18.48 -4.85
C GLU A 111 -18.68 19.12 -5.96
N LEU A 112 -18.02 18.31 -6.80
CA LEU A 112 -17.54 18.65 -8.16
C LEU A 112 -16.77 19.98 -8.43
N ASP A 113 -16.33 20.77 -7.45
CA ASP A 113 -15.95 22.17 -7.73
C ASP A 113 -14.55 22.46 -8.35
N ALA A 114 -13.79 21.48 -8.87
CA ALA A 114 -12.47 21.83 -9.46
C ALA A 114 -11.81 20.86 -10.44
N ILE A 115 -12.35 19.66 -10.71
CA ILE A 115 -11.69 18.68 -11.62
C ILE A 115 -12.36 18.69 -13.01
N GLN A 116 -12.73 19.90 -13.42
CA GLN A 116 -12.86 20.35 -14.81
C GLN A 116 -11.75 21.37 -15.17
N GLU A 117 -10.81 21.69 -14.27
CA GLU A 117 -9.83 22.77 -14.49
C GLU A 117 -8.34 22.35 -14.60
N ARG A 118 -8.03 21.10 -14.96
CA ARG A 118 -6.72 20.75 -15.56
C ARG A 118 -6.81 19.62 -16.56
#